data_AF-A0A290HAD3-F1
#
_entry.id   AF-A0A290HAD3-F1
#
_cell.length_a   1.000
_cell.length_b   1.000
_cell.length_c   1.000
_cell.angle_alpha   90.00
_cell.angle_beta   90.00
_cell.angle_gamma   90.00
#
_symmetry.space_group_name_H-M   'P 1'
#
loop_
_entity.id
_entity.type
_entity.pdbx_description
1 polymer ?
#
loop_
_entity_poly.entity_id
_entity_poly.type
_entity_poly.pdbx_seq_one_letter_code
_entity_poly.pdbx_strand_id
1 'polypeptide(L)'
;MPSIFSAFYLSFARCLVKKGTKKLPQAVISIFVSRFDRKLDEHFKKIDFVLSRVGIMNAMRAYELIQNAQLPNVRALFASTGVKGDELSPDYYIRELLLPNSINTAPLGTIKAFIGSSKECESIELRSDWIENFFHSLAANGVDMNAVCDELMDEGLSAFKDAFVEILDELK
;
A
#
# COMPACT_ATOMS: atom_id res chain seq x y z
N MET A 1 18.85 11.28 -0.59
CA MET A 1 18.89 9.96 0.07
C MET A 1 18.91 8.88 -1.01
N PRO A 2 19.70 7.80 -0.91
CA PRO A 2 19.55 6.68 -1.83
C PRO A 2 18.12 6.13 -1.67
N SER A 3 17.37 6.07 -2.77
CA SER A 3 15.99 5.59 -2.76
C SER A 3 15.93 4.17 -2.20
N ILE A 4 14.80 3.78 -1.60
CA ILE A 4 14.60 2.43 -1.05
C ILE A 4 14.97 1.35 -2.09
N PHE A 5 14.74 1.64 -3.38
CA PHE A 5 15.09 0.82 -4.53
C PHE A 5 16.60 0.61 -4.69
N SER A 6 17.42 1.64 -4.47
CA SER A 6 18.89 1.54 -4.57
C SER A 6 19.45 0.63 -3.47
N ALA A 7 19.00 0.83 -2.22
CA ALA A 7 19.39 -0.01 -1.10
C ALA A 7 18.92 -1.47 -1.29
N PHE A 8 17.71 -1.66 -1.79
CA PHE A 8 17.13 -2.96 -2.08
C PHE A 8 17.93 -3.71 -3.16
N TYR A 9 18.21 -3.07 -4.29
CA TYR A 9 18.96 -3.66 -5.40
C TYR A 9 20.40 -4.02 -5.00
N LEU A 10 21.10 -3.13 -4.29
CA LEU A 10 22.47 -3.38 -3.81
C LEU A 10 22.55 -4.54 -2.82
N SER A 11 21.55 -4.68 -1.93
CA SER A 11 21.47 -5.79 -0.99
C SER A 11 21.29 -7.13 -1.71
N PHE A 12 20.42 -7.19 -2.73
CA PHE A 12 20.21 -8.39 -3.52
C PHE A 12 21.40 -8.75 -4.42
N ALA A 13 22.02 -7.77 -5.08
CA ALA A 13 23.22 -7.99 -5.89
C ALA A 13 24.37 -8.57 -5.05
N ARG A 14 24.56 -8.09 -3.81
CA ARG A 14 25.54 -8.67 -2.87
C ARG A 14 25.21 -10.11 -2.46
N CYS A 15 23.93 -10.44 -2.30
CA CYS A 15 23.49 -11.79 -1.97
C CYS A 15 23.76 -12.79 -3.11
N LEU A 16 23.57 -12.38 -4.38
CA LEU A 16 23.82 -13.22 -5.55
C LEU A 16 25.29 -13.60 -5.73
N VAL A 17 26.20 -12.64 -5.54
CA VAL A 17 27.65 -12.87 -5.64
C VAL A 17 28.11 -13.93 -4.62
N LYS A 18 27.52 -13.94 -3.42
CA LYS A 18 27.87 -14.90 -2.35
C LYS A 18 27.35 -16.33 -2.59
N LYS A 19 26.26 -16.52 -3.34
CA LYS A 19 25.61 -17.84 -3.50
C LYS A 19 25.84 -18.53 -4.84
N GLY A 20 26.54 -17.90 -5.79
CA GLY A 20 26.80 -18.48 -7.13
C GLY A 20 25.55 -18.68 -7.99
N THR A 21 24.39 -18.16 -7.55
CA THR A 21 23.11 -18.26 -8.24
C THR A 21 22.93 -17.09 -9.21
N LYS A 22 22.58 -17.36 -10.46
CA LYS A 22 22.32 -16.32 -11.49
C LYS A 22 20.90 -15.71 -11.41
N LYS A 23 19.97 -16.34 -10.68
CA LYS A 23 18.57 -15.89 -10.59
C LYS A 23 18.38 -14.99 -9.36
N LEU A 24 17.89 -13.77 -9.59
CA LEU A 24 17.48 -12.87 -8.51
C LEU A 24 16.33 -13.50 -7.70
N PRO A 25 16.36 -13.43 -6.36
CA PRO A 25 15.25 -13.86 -5.53
C PRO A 25 14.02 -12.97 -5.76
N GLN A 26 12.85 -13.56 -5.56
CA GLN A 26 11.57 -12.85 -5.64
C GLN A 26 11.38 -12.01 -4.39
N ALA A 27 10.85 -10.80 -4.56
CA ALA A 27 10.60 -9.89 -3.47
C ALA A 27 9.28 -9.14 -3.67
N VAL A 28 8.75 -8.60 -2.58
CA VAL A 28 7.56 -7.75 -2.59
C VAL A 28 7.83 -6.48 -1.81
N ILE A 29 7.22 -5.38 -2.22
CA ILE A 29 7.15 -4.14 -1.45
C ILE A 29 5.72 -4.02 -0.93
N SER A 30 5.57 -4.24 0.38
CA SER A 30 4.27 -4.19 1.05
C SER A 30 3.84 -2.74 1.29
N ILE A 31 2.77 -2.33 0.62
CA ILE A 31 2.19 -0.99 0.69
C ILE A 31 0.90 -1.07 1.51
N PHE A 32 0.86 -0.39 2.66
CA PHE A 32 -0.32 -0.34 3.52
C PHE A 32 -1.31 0.71 3.01
N VAL A 33 -2.54 0.29 2.69
CA VAL A 33 -3.54 1.13 1.99
C VAL A 33 -4.45 1.86 2.99
N SER A 34 -5.36 1.13 3.66
CA SER A 34 -6.41 1.72 4.51
C SER A 34 -5.94 2.50 5.74
N ARG A 35 -4.64 2.49 6.04
CA ARG A 35 -4.08 3.27 7.16
C ARG A 35 -4.15 4.77 6.91
N PHE A 36 -3.95 5.19 5.65
CA PHE A 36 -4.04 6.59 5.26
C PHE A 36 -5.46 7.11 5.41
N ASP A 37 -6.42 6.38 4.86
CA ASP A 37 -7.84 6.77 4.88
C ASP A 37 -8.35 6.86 6.32
N ARG A 38 -8.04 5.88 7.18
CA ARG A 38 -8.40 5.92 8.60
C ARG A 38 -7.84 7.13 9.37
N LYS A 39 -6.67 7.63 8.97
CA LYS A 39 -6.01 8.75 9.66
C LYS A 39 -6.56 10.10 9.17
N LEU A 40 -6.89 10.19 7.89
CA LEU A 40 -7.21 11.47 7.25
C LEU A 40 -8.71 11.71 7.04
N ASP A 41 -9.52 10.66 6.92
CA ASP A 41 -10.94 10.80 6.57
C ASP A 41 -11.72 11.62 7.61
N GLU A 42 -11.39 11.50 8.90
CA GLU A 42 -12.02 12.34 9.96
C GLU A 42 -11.68 13.83 9.84
N HIS A 43 -10.52 14.17 9.28
CA HIS A 43 -10.18 15.54 8.95
C HIS A 43 -10.90 15.99 7.67
N PHE A 44 -10.92 15.14 6.65
CA PHE A 44 -11.53 15.45 5.35
C PHE A 44 -13.05 15.62 5.41
N LYS A 45 -13.74 14.89 6.29
CA LYS A 45 -15.17 15.12 6.58
C LYS A 45 -15.45 16.56 6.98
N LYS A 46 -14.52 17.23 7.68
CA LYS A 46 -14.71 18.61 8.19
C LYS A 46 -14.49 19.68 7.13
N ILE A 47 -13.71 19.37 6.11
CA ILE A 47 -13.37 20.29 5.02
C ILE A 47 -14.05 19.91 3.70
N ASP A 48 -15.05 19.01 3.76
CA ASP A 48 -15.78 18.48 2.61
C ASP A 48 -14.85 18.00 1.47
N PHE A 49 -13.79 17.30 1.86
CA PHE A 49 -12.82 16.71 0.93
C PHE A 49 -13.13 15.23 0.69
N VAL A 50 -12.62 14.69 -0.42
CA VAL A 50 -12.87 13.31 -0.81
C VAL A 50 -12.30 12.31 0.22
N LEU A 51 -13.15 11.38 0.65
CA LEU A 51 -12.83 10.34 1.64
C LEU A 51 -12.36 9.06 0.98
N SER A 52 -11.60 8.25 1.73
CA SER A 52 -11.22 6.88 1.34
C SER A 52 -10.44 6.78 0.03
N ARG A 53 -9.74 7.86 -0.36
CA ARG A 53 -8.97 7.93 -1.61
C ARG A 53 -7.46 8.06 -1.41
N VAL A 54 -6.99 8.52 -0.26
CA VAL A 54 -5.55 8.76 -0.06
C VAL A 54 -4.77 7.45 -0.08
N GLY A 55 -5.29 6.40 0.55
CA GLY A 55 -4.66 5.09 0.56
C GLY A 55 -4.46 4.54 -0.86
N ILE A 56 -5.49 4.64 -1.70
CA ILE A 56 -5.44 4.18 -3.10
C ILE A 56 -4.46 5.03 -3.92
N MET A 57 -4.55 6.35 -3.84
CA MET A 57 -3.68 7.25 -4.62
C MET A 57 -2.21 7.09 -4.24
N ASN A 58 -1.92 6.95 -2.94
CA ASN A 58 -0.58 6.65 -2.47
C ASN A 58 -0.10 5.27 -2.95
N ALA A 59 -0.97 4.26 -2.93
CA ALA A 59 -0.63 2.93 -3.41
C ALA A 59 -0.37 2.89 -4.93
N MET A 60 -1.15 3.62 -5.72
CA MET A 60 -0.93 3.78 -7.16
C MET A 60 0.37 4.51 -7.46
N ARG A 61 0.69 5.59 -6.71
CA ARG A 61 1.96 6.30 -6.85
C ARG A 61 3.16 5.39 -6.52
N ALA A 62 3.06 4.62 -5.44
CA ALA A 62 4.09 3.66 -5.08
C ALA A 62 4.24 2.53 -6.12
N TYR A 63 3.12 2.02 -6.64
CA TYR A 63 3.12 1.03 -7.72
C TYR A 63 3.81 1.58 -8.97
N GLU A 64 3.50 2.80 -9.39
CA GLU A 64 4.17 3.47 -10.51
C GLU A 64 5.69 3.52 -10.32
N LEU A 65 6.15 3.92 -9.13
CA LEU A 65 7.59 3.95 -8.80
C LEU A 65 8.23 2.56 -8.88
N ILE A 66 7.53 1.50 -8.44
CA ILE A 66 8.02 0.12 -8.52
C ILE A 66 8.15 -0.31 -9.98
N GLN A 67 7.15 -0.02 -10.81
CA GLN A 67 7.17 -0.39 -12.23
C GLN A 67 8.26 0.37 -12.99
N ASN A 68 8.43 1.66 -12.70
CA ASN A 68 9.48 2.51 -13.27
C ASN A 68 10.89 2.08 -12.86
N ALA A 69 11.05 1.41 -11.71
CA ALA A 69 12.32 0.83 -11.30
C ALA A 69 12.74 -0.39 -12.15
N GLN A 70 11.84 -0.95 -12.98
CA GLN A 70 12.11 -2.06 -13.90
C GLN A 70 12.78 -3.27 -13.23
N LEU A 71 12.32 -3.60 -12.02
CA LEU A 71 12.80 -4.75 -11.25
C LEU A 71 11.85 -5.95 -11.43
N PRO A 72 12.07 -6.84 -12.41
CA PRO A 72 11.10 -7.90 -12.76
C PRO A 72 10.88 -8.94 -11.65
N ASN A 73 11.77 -9.00 -10.66
CA ASN A 73 11.66 -9.88 -9.50
C ASN A 73 10.98 -9.22 -8.29
N VAL A 74 10.56 -7.96 -8.40
CA VAL A 74 9.92 -7.19 -7.33
C VAL A 74 8.49 -6.86 -7.73
N ARG A 75 7.54 -7.12 -6.85
CA ARG A 75 6.11 -6.82 -7.06
C ARG A 75 5.57 -5.91 -5.97
N ALA A 76 4.60 -5.07 -6.32
CA ALA A 76 3.80 -4.37 -5.33
C ALA A 76 2.89 -5.36 -4.60
N LEU A 77 2.82 -5.27 -3.27
CA LEU A 77 1.88 -6.01 -2.45
C LEU A 77 1.02 -5.02 -1.67
N PHE A 78 -0.26 -4.95 -1.97
CA PHE A 78 -1.22 -4.10 -1.27
C PHE A 78 -1.70 -4.81 0.00
N ALA A 79 -1.37 -4.23 1.15
CA ALA A 79 -1.66 -4.75 2.48
C ALA A 79 -2.69 -3.88 3.20
N SER A 80 -3.34 -4.45 4.22
CA SER A 80 -4.40 -3.79 4.98
C SER A 80 -5.56 -3.31 4.10
N THR A 81 -5.98 -4.14 3.14
CA THR A 81 -7.03 -3.84 2.15
C THR A 81 -8.43 -4.28 2.59
N GLY A 82 -8.61 -4.59 3.88
CA GLY A 82 -9.94 -4.81 4.46
C GLY A 82 -10.62 -3.48 4.75
N VAL A 83 -11.85 -3.32 4.26
CA VAL A 83 -12.75 -2.24 4.68
C VAL A 83 -13.21 -2.50 6.11
N LYS A 84 -13.25 -1.44 6.93
CA LYS A 84 -13.86 -1.47 8.27
C LYS A 84 -15.13 -0.63 8.23
N GLY A 85 -16.25 -1.19 8.68
CA GLY A 85 -17.57 -0.53 8.65
C GLY A 85 -18.34 -0.77 7.34
N ASP A 86 -19.49 -0.10 7.23
CA ASP A 86 -20.48 -0.31 6.15
C ASP A 86 -20.49 0.81 5.10
N GLU A 87 -19.58 1.79 5.21
CA GLU A 87 -19.53 2.96 4.32
C GLU A 87 -19.02 2.63 2.90
N LEU A 88 -18.24 1.55 2.75
CA LEU A 88 -17.65 1.11 1.49
C LEU A 88 -17.98 -0.35 1.22
N SER A 89 -17.97 -0.75 -0.05
CA SER A 89 -18.12 -2.17 -0.40
C SER A 89 -16.97 -2.98 0.20
N PRO A 90 -17.19 -4.21 0.71
CA PRO A 90 -16.14 -4.98 1.36
C PRO A 90 -14.92 -5.28 0.48
N ASP A 91 -15.08 -5.22 -0.85
CA ASP A 91 -14.08 -5.44 -1.90
C ASP A 91 -13.48 -4.16 -2.49
N TYR A 92 -13.82 -2.98 -1.94
CA TYR A 92 -13.44 -1.67 -2.44
C TYR A 92 -11.95 -1.58 -2.81
N TYR A 93 -11.05 -1.81 -1.85
CA TYR A 93 -9.61 -1.71 -2.08
C TYR A 93 -9.06 -2.79 -3.02
N ILE A 94 -9.74 -3.94 -3.18
CA ILE A 94 -9.33 -4.94 -4.17
C ILE A 94 -9.61 -4.40 -5.57
N ARG A 95 -10.82 -3.88 -5.78
CA ARG A 95 -11.25 -3.33 -7.07
C ARG A 95 -10.39 -2.15 -7.47
N GLU A 96 -10.22 -1.20 -6.55
CA GLU A 96 -9.46 0.03 -6.77
C GLU A 96 -7.94 -0.18 -6.96
N LEU A 97 -7.42 -1.37 -6.65
CA LEU A 97 -6.01 -1.71 -6.82
C LEU A 97 -5.81 -2.99 -7.65
N LEU A 98 -6.75 -3.27 -8.56
CA LEU A 98 -6.61 -4.35 -9.51
C LEU A 98 -5.63 -3.96 -10.62
N LEU A 99 -4.33 -4.12 -10.33
CA LEU A 99 -3.23 -3.71 -11.19
C LEU A 99 -2.40 -4.92 -11.68
N PRO A 100 -1.87 -4.89 -12.91
CA PRO A 100 -1.00 -5.95 -13.42
C PRO A 100 0.23 -6.18 -12.52
N ASN A 101 0.74 -7.41 -12.48
CA ASN A 101 1.97 -7.75 -11.73
C ASN A 101 1.97 -7.29 -10.24
N SER A 102 0.80 -7.18 -9.62
CA SER A 102 0.63 -6.83 -8.22
C SER A 102 0.03 -7.98 -7.42
N ILE A 103 0.12 -7.89 -6.10
CA ILE A 103 -0.48 -8.82 -5.15
C ILE A 103 -1.39 -8.02 -4.23
N ASN A 104 -2.58 -8.53 -3.92
CA ASN A 104 -3.42 -7.98 -2.86
C ASN A 104 -3.57 -9.02 -1.74
N THR A 105 -3.24 -8.64 -0.50
CA THR A 105 -3.46 -9.49 0.67
C THR A 105 -4.70 -9.00 1.41
N ALA A 106 -5.81 -9.71 1.22
CA ALA A 106 -7.09 -9.35 1.80
C ALA A 106 -7.63 -10.45 2.72
N PRO A 107 -8.46 -10.12 3.72
CA PRO A 107 -9.19 -11.11 4.52
C PRO A 107 -10.08 -12.01 3.66
N LEU A 108 -10.34 -13.23 4.10
CA LEU A 108 -11.16 -14.20 3.36
C LEU A 108 -12.57 -13.66 3.05
N GLY A 109 -13.17 -12.86 3.95
CA GLY A 109 -14.45 -12.21 3.72
C GLY A 109 -14.42 -11.23 2.53
N THR A 110 -13.39 -10.39 2.45
CA THR A 110 -13.15 -9.45 1.35
C THR A 110 -12.93 -10.17 0.03
N ILE A 111 -12.18 -11.28 0.02
CA ILE A 111 -11.97 -12.11 -1.17
C ILE A 111 -13.29 -12.71 -1.66
N LYS A 112 -14.12 -13.25 -0.77
CA LYS A 112 -15.44 -13.79 -1.13
C LYS A 112 -16.37 -12.71 -1.67
N ALA A 113 -16.36 -11.52 -1.07
CA ALA A 113 -17.15 -10.38 -1.54
C ALA A 113 -16.75 -9.99 -2.97
N PHE A 114 -15.43 -9.91 -3.25
CA PHE A 114 -14.92 -9.63 -4.59
C PHE A 114 -15.35 -10.71 -5.60
N ILE A 115 -15.17 -11.99 -5.30
CA ILE A 115 -15.56 -13.08 -6.22
C ILE A 115 -17.07 -13.06 -6.52
N GLY A 116 -17.90 -12.70 -5.54
CA GLY A 116 -19.34 -12.57 -5.71
C GLY A 116 -19.77 -11.41 -6.61
N SER A 117 -18.97 -10.34 -6.67
CA SER A 117 -19.23 -9.11 -7.43
C SER A 117 -18.48 -9.04 -8.77
N SER A 118 -17.42 -9.84 -8.96
CA SER A 118 -16.38 -9.65 -9.99
C SER A 118 -16.74 -10.05 -11.42
N LYS A 119 -18.02 -10.13 -11.81
CA LYS A 119 -18.39 -10.61 -13.15
C LYS A 119 -17.80 -9.78 -14.30
N GLU A 120 -17.38 -8.53 -14.05
CA GLU A 120 -16.85 -7.60 -15.05
C GLU A 120 -15.73 -6.68 -14.50
N CYS A 121 -14.86 -7.17 -13.60
CA CYS A 121 -13.80 -6.31 -13.04
C CYS A 121 -12.57 -6.27 -13.97
N GLU A 122 -12.36 -5.14 -14.64
CA GLU A 122 -11.15 -4.87 -15.43
C GLU A 122 -10.04 -4.24 -14.57
N SER A 123 -8.80 -4.38 -15.03
CA SER A 123 -7.67 -3.71 -14.40
C SER A 123 -7.81 -2.20 -14.49
N ILE A 124 -7.45 -1.50 -13.42
CA ILE A 124 -7.51 -0.04 -13.41
C ILE A 124 -6.38 0.56 -14.24
N GLU A 125 -6.71 1.59 -15.00
CA GLU A 125 -5.75 2.39 -15.74
C GLU A 125 -4.89 3.21 -14.76
N LEU A 126 -3.57 3.06 -14.86
CA LEU A 126 -2.63 3.87 -14.09
C LEU A 126 -2.45 5.23 -14.78
N ARG A 127 -2.86 6.30 -14.08
CA ARG A 127 -2.86 7.67 -14.59
C ARG A 127 -2.04 8.61 -13.69
N SER A 128 -0.78 8.82 -14.04
CA SER A 128 0.17 9.65 -13.29
C SER A 128 -0.33 11.09 -13.11
N ASP A 129 -1.01 11.64 -14.13
CA ASP A 129 -1.62 12.96 -14.10
C ASP A 129 -2.70 13.07 -13.01
N TRP A 130 -3.53 12.04 -12.85
CA TRP A 130 -4.57 12.02 -11.82
C TRP A 130 -3.98 11.89 -10.41
N ILE A 131 -2.95 11.06 -10.27
CA ILE A 131 -2.23 10.85 -9.01
C ILE A 131 -1.60 12.18 -8.54
N GLU A 132 -0.82 12.84 -9.40
CA GLU A 132 -0.14 14.08 -9.02
C GLU A 132 -1.14 15.24 -8.77
N ASN A 133 -2.21 15.35 -9.57
CA ASN A 133 -3.26 16.34 -9.31
C ASN A 133 -3.98 16.13 -7.97
N PHE A 134 -4.19 14.87 -7.57
CA PHE A 134 -4.75 14.54 -6.27
C PHE A 134 -3.82 14.98 -5.13
N PHE A 135 -2.52 14.69 -5.25
CA PHE A 135 -1.53 15.12 -4.25
C PHE A 135 -1.35 16.64 -4.19
N HIS A 136 -1.42 17.35 -5.32
CA HIS A 136 -1.47 18.80 -5.32
C HIS A 136 -2.72 19.34 -4.60
N SER A 137 -3.88 18.71 -4.82
CA SER A 137 -5.12 19.09 -4.14
C SER A 137 -5.04 18.84 -2.62
N LEU A 138 -4.44 17.73 -2.20
CA LEU A 138 -4.18 17.45 -0.78
C LEU A 138 -3.30 18.53 -0.15
N ALA A 139 -2.19 18.87 -0.79
CA ALA A 139 -1.27 19.90 -0.30
C ALA A 139 -1.94 21.29 -0.24
N ALA A 140 -2.76 21.63 -1.23
CA ALA A 140 -3.54 22.88 -1.23
C ALA A 140 -4.55 22.96 -0.08
N ASN A 141 -5.00 21.82 0.46
CA ASN A 141 -5.86 21.73 1.64
C ASN A 141 -5.05 21.56 2.95
N GLY A 142 -3.75 21.83 2.93
CA GLY A 142 -2.90 21.86 4.12
C GLY A 142 -2.41 20.49 4.60
N VAL A 143 -2.54 19.44 3.79
CA VAL A 143 -2.04 18.11 4.15
C VAL A 143 -0.56 17.98 3.79
N ASP A 144 0.29 17.80 4.80
CA ASP A 144 1.68 17.39 4.61
C ASP A 144 1.77 15.85 4.58
N MET A 145 1.87 15.29 3.37
CA MET A 145 1.97 13.84 3.20
C MET A 145 3.25 13.24 3.77
N ASN A 146 4.33 14.00 3.94
CA ASN A 146 5.55 13.47 4.57
C ASN A 146 5.31 13.28 6.06
N ALA A 147 4.75 14.29 6.73
CA ALA A 147 4.38 14.20 8.14
C ALA A 147 3.39 13.05 8.39
N VAL A 148 2.38 12.89 7.53
CA VAL A 148 1.43 11.76 7.61
C VAL A 148 2.15 10.41 7.47
N CYS A 149 3.12 10.29 6.55
CA CYS A 149 3.90 9.06 6.40
C CYS A 149 4.75 8.76 7.63
N ASP A 150 5.40 9.77 8.20
CA ASP A 150 6.25 9.62 9.38
C ASP A 150 5.42 9.17 10.59
N GLU A 151 4.27 9.82 10.83
CA GLU A 151 3.35 9.45 11.90
C GLU A 151 2.82 8.01 11.72
N LEU A 152 2.41 7.63 10.52
CA LEU A 152 1.92 6.27 10.24
C LEU A 152 3.02 5.21 10.38
N MET A 153 4.27 5.56 10.11
CA MET A 153 5.43 4.69 10.32
C MET A 153 5.65 4.44 11.81
N ASP A 154 5.65 5.51 12.61
CA ASP A 154 5.86 5.43 14.06
C ASP A 154 4.72 4.67 14.76
N GLU A 155 3.47 5.00 14.44
CA GLU A 155 2.28 4.27 14.91
C GLU A 155 2.35 2.79 14.52
N GLY A 156 2.76 2.52 13.27
CA GLY A 156 2.90 1.16 12.76
C GLY A 156 3.97 0.35 13.49
N LEU A 157 5.10 0.97 13.80
CA LEU A 157 6.20 0.35 14.54
C LEU A 157 5.82 0.09 16.00
N SER A 158 5.10 1.03 16.65
CA SER A 158 4.59 0.83 18.01
C SER A 158 3.61 -0.33 18.06
N ALA A 159 2.57 -0.31 17.21
CA ALA A 159 1.57 -1.38 17.19
C ALA A 159 2.18 -2.77 16.91
N PHE A 160 3.25 -2.84 16.11
CA PHE A 160 3.97 -4.08 15.88
C PHE A 160 4.73 -4.56 17.13
N LYS A 161 5.39 -3.65 17.86
CA LYS A 161 6.06 -3.97 19.14
C LYS A 161 5.05 -4.46 20.17
N ASP A 162 3.92 -3.76 20.29
CA ASP A 162 2.88 -4.08 21.27
C ASP A 162 2.29 -5.47 20.98
N ALA A 163 1.90 -5.74 19.73
CA ALA A 163 1.41 -7.06 19.32
C ALA A 163 2.45 -8.17 19.55
N PHE A 164 3.75 -7.87 19.40
CA PHE A 164 4.81 -8.84 19.68
C PHE A 164 4.95 -9.12 21.18
N VAL A 165 4.83 -8.10 22.03
CA VAL A 165 4.83 -8.27 23.50
C VAL A 165 3.63 -9.11 23.94
N GLU A 166 2.43 -8.82 23.42
CA GLU A 166 1.22 -9.60 23.71
C GLU A 166 1.40 -11.08 23.40
N ILE A 167 1.96 -11.41 22.22
CA ILE A 167 2.26 -12.81 21.85
C ILE A 167 3.25 -13.44 22.84
N LEU A 168 4.29 -12.72 23.27
CA LEU A 168 5.26 -13.25 24.23
C LEU A 168 4.66 -13.48 25.61
N ASP A 169 3.69 -12.66 26.02
CA ASP A 169 3.00 -12.79 27.30
C ASP A 169 1.98 -13.93 27.29
N GLU A 170 1.30 -14.19 26.16
CA GLU A 170 0.41 -15.35 26.01
C GLU A 170 1.14 -16.71 26.02
N LEU A 171 2.45 -16.70 25.74
CA LEU A 171 3.29 -17.91 25.75
C LEU A 171 3.89 -18.24 27.12
N LYS A 172 3.70 -17.39 28.14
CA LYS A 172 4.16 -17.61 29.51
C LYS A 172 3.14 -18.39 30.33
#